data_AF-A0A7W9M1B2-F1
#
_entry.id   AF-A0A7W9M1B2-F1
#
_cell.length_a   1.000
_cell.length_b   1.000
_cell.length_c   1.000
_cell.angle_alpha   90.00
_cell.angle_beta   90.00
_cell.angle_gamma   90.00
#
_symmetry.space_group_name_H-M   'P 1'
#
loop_
_entity.id
_entity.type
_entity.pdbx_description
1 polymer ?
#
loop_
_entity_poly.entity_id
_entity_poly.type
_entity_poly.pdbx_seq_one_letter_code
_entity_poly.pdbx_strand_id
1 'polypeptide(L)'
;MARIKRPPRWYFSLRSPYSWFAYRELGERYPDVLDAVEWIPYWDPDAETERLLDQDGVKLAYSQMTRAKNFYILQDTRRWSRARGWQMTWPADRDPDWDVAHLPYFPAAAAGLGRDYVAAAYRARWERGEDICDRATIARLAEEIGVDPDEMIAAIDDPVVRKQGAQCLAGAAADGLFGVPFFACGPEKFWGVERAAAFAAMVRGEPVTVVSDVPWQVGAAELAEPAGLGADAGHAGGCG
;
A
#
# COMPACT_ATOMS: atom_id res chain seq x y z
N MET A 1 -21.97 -27.43 0.95
CA MET A 1 -20.90 -26.86 1.81
C MET A 1 -21.01 -25.35 1.75
N ALA A 2 -21.13 -24.67 2.89
CA ALA A 2 -21.08 -23.21 2.92
C ALA A 2 -19.66 -22.77 2.49
N ARG A 3 -19.57 -21.96 1.43
CA ARG A 3 -18.30 -21.41 0.98
C ARG A 3 -17.74 -20.57 2.13
N ILE A 4 -16.61 -20.97 2.72
CA ILE A 4 -15.92 -20.16 3.72
C ILE A 4 -15.71 -18.78 3.07
N LYS A 5 -16.38 -17.74 3.60
CA LYS A 5 -16.20 -16.38 3.10
C LYS A 5 -14.78 -15.97 3.48
N ARG A 6 -13.91 -15.79 2.48
CA ARG A 6 -12.61 -15.13 2.69
C ARG A 6 -12.86 -13.77 3.33
N PRO A 7 -12.04 -13.34 4.31
CA PRO A 7 -12.17 -12.00 4.87
C PRO A 7 -12.00 -10.94 3.76
N PRO A 8 -12.54 -9.73 3.93
CA PRO A 8 -12.20 -8.61 3.06
C PRO A 8 -10.69 -8.34 3.16
N ARG A 9 -10.09 -7.95 2.04
CA ARG A 9 -8.64 -7.80 1.91
C ARG A 9 -8.28 -6.42 1.41
N TRP A 10 -7.22 -5.86 1.96
CA TRP A 10 -6.57 -4.67 1.48
C TRP A 10 -5.11 -5.00 1.14
N TYR A 11 -4.77 -4.82 -0.13
CA TYR A 11 -3.41 -4.97 -0.62
C TYR A 11 -2.74 -3.61 -0.72
N PHE A 12 -1.53 -3.53 -0.21
CA PHE A 12 -0.80 -2.27 -0.06
C PHE A 12 0.68 -2.45 -0.37
N SER A 13 1.36 -1.35 -0.68
CA SER A 13 2.81 -1.31 -0.72
C SER A 13 3.32 -0.18 0.17
N LEU A 14 4.34 -0.45 0.97
CA LEU A 14 5.03 0.59 1.75
C LEU A 14 5.68 1.64 0.85
N ARG A 15 6.01 1.28 -0.40
CA ARG A 15 6.49 2.20 -1.45
C ARG A 15 5.43 3.20 -1.90
N SER A 16 4.16 2.84 -1.86
CA SER A 16 3.10 3.54 -2.58
C SER A 16 2.48 4.66 -1.74
N PRO A 17 2.55 5.94 -2.18
CA PRO A 17 1.92 7.03 -1.45
C PRO A 17 0.40 6.89 -1.42
N TYR A 18 -0.21 6.31 -2.46
CA TYR A 18 -1.65 6.02 -2.48
C TYR A 18 -2.03 4.91 -1.51
N SER A 19 -1.14 3.96 -1.22
CA SER A 19 -1.38 2.97 -0.15
C SER A 19 -1.33 3.60 1.23
N TRP A 20 -0.43 4.56 1.45
CA TRP A 20 -0.44 5.37 2.67
C TRP A 20 -1.71 6.24 2.77
N PHE A 21 -2.18 6.84 1.68
CA PHE A 21 -3.46 7.55 1.68
C PHE A 21 -4.64 6.61 2.00
N ALA A 22 -4.66 5.39 1.46
CA ALA A 22 -5.68 4.39 1.81
C ALA A 22 -5.62 4.02 3.30
N TYR A 23 -4.42 3.84 3.86
CA TYR A 23 -4.24 3.62 5.29
C TYR A 23 -4.84 4.75 6.13
N ARG A 24 -4.48 6.00 5.81
CA ARG A 24 -4.99 7.19 6.51
C ARG A 24 -6.50 7.33 6.36
N GLU A 25 -7.03 7.18 5.15
CA GLU A 25 -8.47 7.28 4.87
C GLU A 25 -9.28 6.24 5.64
N LEU A 26 -8.86 4.98 5.58
CA LEU A 26 -9.52 3.90 6.30
C LEU A 26 -9.37 4.09 7.82
N GLY A 27 -8.20 4.47 8.32
CA GLY A 27 -7.98 4.67 9.76
C GLY A 27 -8.76 5.85 10.33
N GLU A 28 -8.87 6.96 9.60
CA GLU A 28 -9.55 8.18 10.06
C GLU A 28 -11.07 8.11 9.89
N ARG A 29 -11.57 7.47 8.82
CA ARG A 29 -13.01 7.50 8.47
C ARG A 29 -13.72 6.15 8.66
N TYR A 30 -13.00 5.04 8.59
CA TYR A 30 -13.56 3.69 8.60
C TYR A 30 -12.76 2.72 9.50
N PRO A 31 -12.45 3.08 10.77
CA PRO A 31 -11.55 2.29 11.62
C PRO A 31 -12.07 0.86 11.85
N ASP A 32 -13.38 0.67 11.97
CA ASP A 32 -14.03 -0.63 12.06
C ASP A 32 -13.79 -1.52 10.83
N VAL A 33 -13.75 -0.91 9.64
CA VAL A 33 -13.43 -1.61 8.39
C VAL A 33 -11.96 -1.97 8.36
N LEU A 34 -11.08 -1.02 8.71
CA LEU A 34 -9.64 -1.26 8.76
C LEU A 34 -9.29 -2.41 9.72
N ASP A 35 -10.03 -2.54 10.82
CA ASP A 35 -9.88 -3.61 11.80
C ASP A 35 -10.39 -4.97 11.30
N ALA A 36 -11.42 -4.98 10.45
CA ALA A 36 -12.04 -6.18 9.92
C ALA A 36 -11.32 -6.75 8.68
N VAL A 37 -10.45 -5.97 8.03
CA VAL A 37 -9.78 -6.40 6.80
C VAL A 37 -8.43 -7.06 7.06
N GLU A 38 -8.10 -8.03 6.21
CA GLU A 38 -6.77 -8.62 6.14
C GLU A 38 -5.85 -7.69 5.33
N TRP A 39 -4.68 -7.38 5.89
CA TRP A 39 -3.68 -6.51 5.26
C TRP A 39 -2.66 -7.39 4.54
N ILE A 40 -2.45 -7.15 3.26
CA ILE A 40 -1.59 -8.00 2.42
C ILE A 40 -0.54 -7.13 1.72
N PRO A 41 0.75 -7.27 2.02
CA PRO A 41 1.78 -6.52 1.32
C PRO A 41 1.91 -7.00 -0.13
N TYR A 42 2.15 -6.05 -1.02
CA TYR A 42 2.46 -6.25 -2.43
C TYR A 42 3.55 -5.25 -2.83
N TRP A 43 4.62 -5.72 -3.46
CA TRP A 43 5.76 -4.89 -3.81
C TRP A 43 6.47 -5.43 -5.06
N ASP A 44 7.46 -4.66 -5.51
CA ASP A 44 8.38 -5.03 -6.58
C ASP A 44 9.58 -5.76 -5.94
N PRO A 45 9.69 -7.09 -6.06
CA PRO A 45 10.69 -7.88 -5.35
C PRO A 45 12.11 -7.69 -5.90
N ASP A 46 13.11 -8.06 -5.10
CA ASP A 46 14.47 -8.21 -5.58
C ASP A 46 14.63 -9.44 -6.50
N ALA A 47 15.84 -9.62 -7.05
CA ALA A 47 16.13 -10.72 -7.98
C ALA A 47 16.00 -12.12 -7.35
N GLU A 48 16.19 -12.26 -6.04
CA GLU A 48 16.05 -13.54 -5.36
C GLU A 48 14.57 -13.91 -5.18
N THR A 49 13.75 -12.97 -4.71
CA THR A 49 12.31 -13.19 -4.58
C THR A 49 11.65 -13.35 -5.96
N GLU A 50 12.11 -12.61 -6.99
CA GLU A 50 11.68 -12.81 -8.38
C GLU A 50 12.01 -14.22 -8.88
N ARG A 51 13.21 -14.74 -8.58
CA ARG A 51 13.58 -16.12 -8.94
C ARG A 51 12.64 -17.16 -8.31
N LEU A 52 12.17 -16.93 -7.07
CA LEU A 52 11.21 -17.82 -6.42
C LEU A 52 9.85 -17.80 -7.12
N LEU A 53 9.37 -16.61 -7.52
CA LEU A 53 8.14 -16.47 -8.31
C LEU A 53 8.24 -17.18 -9.66
N ASP A 54 9.39 -17.05 -10.34
CA ASP A 54 9.65 -17.68 -11.64
C ASP A 54 9.66 -19.21 -11.57
N GLN A 55 10.16 -19.77 -10.47
CA GLN A 55 10.13 -21.22 -10.23
C GLN A 55 8.69 -21.76 -10.13
N ASP A 56 7.77 -20.95 -9.61
CA ASP A 56 6.35 -21.26 -9.51
C ASP A 56 5.55 -20.81 -10.76
N GLY A 57 6.23 -20.29 -11.79
CA GLY A 57 5.61 -19.84 -13.04
C GLY A 57 4.75 -18.57 -12.88
N VAL A 58 4.99 -17.79 -11.83
CA VAL A 58 4.24 -16.57 -11.51
C VAL A 58 4.95 -15.37 -12.10
N LYS A 59 4.20 -14.54 -12.85
CA LYS A 59 4.67 -13.24 -13.31
C LYS A 59 3.78 -12.15 -12.73
N LEU A 60 4.39 -11.19 -12.04
CA LEU A 60 3.68 -10.05 -11.49
C LEU A 60 3.32 -9.06 -12.60
N ALA A 61 2.11 -8.53 -12.54
CA ALA A 61 1.67 -7.46 -13.44
C ALA A 61 2.21 -6.13 -12.93
N TYR A 62 3.51 -5.89 -13.15
CA TYR A 62 4.21 -4.68 -12.77
C TYR A 62 4.77 -3.95 -13.99
N SER A 63 4.69 -2.63 -13.98
CA SER A 63 5.33 -1.76 -14.96
C SER A 63 6.32 -0.81 -14.29
N GLN A 64 7.52 -0.69 -14.88
CA GLN A 64 8.48 0.30 -14.41
C GLN A 64 7.91 1.72 -14.52
N MET A 65 8.10 2.48 -13.45
CA MET A 65 7.63 3.86 -13.36
C MET A 65 8.39 4.75 -14.36
N THR A 66 7.67 5.34 -15.32
CA THR A 66 8.28 6.34 -16.20
C THR A 66 8.54 7.65 -15.46
N ARG A 67 9.51 8.45 -15.94
CA ARG A 67 9.81 9.77 -15.38
C ARG A 67 8.58 10.70 -15.41
N ALA A 68 7.80 10.66 -16.50
CA ALA A 68 6.57 11.45 -16.63
C ALA A 68 5.52 11.06 -15.57
N LYS A 69 5.31 9.75 -15.38
CA LYS A 69 4.38 9.24 -14.37
C LYS A 69 4.84 9.60 -12.95
N ASN A 70 6.14 9.51 -12.67
CA ASN A 70 6.71 9.93 -11.40
C ASN A 70 6.42 11.41 -11.08
N PHE A 71 6.66 12.32 -12.03
CA PHE A 71 6.37 13.74 -11.83
C PHE A 71 4.88 14.02 -11.61
N TYR A 72 4.00 13.31 -12.30
CA TYR A 72 2.55 13.42 -12.06
C TYR A 72 2.20 13.01 -10.63
N ILE A 73 2.73 11.87 -10.15
CA ILE A 73 2.47 11.37 -8.79
C ILE A 73 2.93 12.38 -7.74
N LEU A 74 4.08 13.03 -7.93
CA LEU A 74 4.55 14.08 -7.02
C LEU A 74 3.56 15.25 -6.91
N GLN A 75 2.98 15.67 -8.04
CA GLN A 75 1.96 16.73 -8.04
C GLN A 75 0.66 16.27 -7.41
N ASP A 76 0.23 15.05 -7.72
CA ASP A 76 -1.05 14.51 -7.27
C ASP A 76 -1.07 14.23 -5.77
N THR A 77 -0.01 13.62 -5.26
CA THR A 77 0.16 13.40 -3.82
C THR A 77 0.15 14.71 -3.04
N ARG A 78 0.77 15.78 -3.56
CA ARG A 78 0.68 17.12 -2.98
C ARG A 78 -0.76 17.65 -2.95
N ARG A 79 -1.56 17.44 -4.00
CA ARG A 79 -2.97 17.84 -4.03
C ARG A 79 -3.78 17.07 -2.98
N TRP A 80 -3.62 15.76 -2.92
CA TRP A 80 -4.30 14.88 -1.96
C TRP A 80 -3.98 15.25 -0.51
N SER A 81 -2.70 15.35 -0.17
CA SER A 81 -2.26 15.72 1.17
C SER A 81 -2.79 17.09 1.58
N ARG A 82 -2.74 18.09 0.69
CA ARG A 82 -3.29 19.43 0.96
C ARG A 82 -4.81 19.41 1.18
N ALA A 83 -5.55 18.67 0.36
CA ALA A 83 -7.01 18.60 0.45
C ALA A 83 -7.47 17.96 1.77
N ARG A 84 -6.66 17.10 2.38
CA ARG A 84 -6.96 16.38 3.63
C ARG A 84 -6.23 16.93 4.86
N GLY A 85 -5.38 17.94 4.69
CA GLY A 85 -4.57 18.50 5.78
C GLY A 85 -3.46 17.56 6.28
N TRP A 86 -3.13 16.52 5.53
CA TRP A 86 -2.07 15.58 5.89
C TRP A 86 -0.69 16.18 5.65
N GLN A 87 0.20 16.04 6.64
CA GLN A 87 1.61 16.39 6.49
C GLN A 87 2.34 15.21 5.86
N MET A 88 2.92 15.42 4.68
CA MET A 88 3.62 14.39 3.94
C MET A 88 5.01 14.89 3.57
N THR A 89 6.02 14.12 3.93
CA THR A 89 7.41 14.26 3.54
C THR A 89 7.71 13.25 2.43
N TRP A 90 8.32 13.69 1.34
CA TRP A 90 8.77 12.77 0.30
C TRP A 90 10.08 12.09 0.74
N PRO A 91 10.16 10.75 0.72
CA PRO A 91 11.33 10.01 1.18
C PRO A 91 12.51 10.14 0.22
N ALA A 92 13.72 10.04 0.75
CA ALA A 92 14.97 10.16 0.00
C ALA A 92 15.53 8.79 -0.42
N ASP A 93 14.78 8.05 -1.23
CA ASP A 93 15.20 6.73 -1.71
C ASP A 93 16.36 6.87 -2.71
N ARG A 94 17.52 6.26 -2.42
CA ARG A 94 18.68 6.29 -3.34
C ARG A 94 18.72 5.05 -4.23
N ASP A 95 18.65 3.87 -3.63
CA ASP A 95 18.67 2.57 -4.30
C ASP A 95 17.76 1.61 -3.54
N PRO A 96 16.43 1.72 -3.75
CA PRO A 96 15.47 1.06 -2.87
C PRO A 96 15.39 -0.44 -3.14
N ASP A 97 15.65 -1.22 -2.10
CA ASP A 97 15.31 -2.63 -2.02
C ASP A 97 14.00 -2.79 -1.23
N TRP A 98 12.92 -3.16 -1.93
CA TRP A 98 11.61 -3.29 -1.29
C TRP A 98 11.44 -4.58 -0.50
N ASP A 99 12.28 -5.60 -0.72
CA ASP A 99 12.28 -6.79 0.14
C ASP A 99 12.72 -6.42 1.56
N VAL A 100 13.71 -5.53 1.72
CA VAL A 100 14.12 -4.98 3.03
C VAL A 100 12.94 -4.36 3.78
N ALA A 101 12.06 -3.65 3.08
CA ALA A 101 10.91 -2.99 3.70
C ALA A 101 9.72 -3.95 3.96
N HIS A 102 9.51 -4.96 3.11
CA HIS A 102 8.29 -5.77 3.15
C HIS A 102 8.47 -7.13 3.82
N LEU A 103 9.63 -7.79 3.71
CA LEU A 103 9.85 -9.09 4.35
C LEU A 103 9.72 -9.05 5.89
N PRO A 104 10.14 -7.99 6.61
CA PRO A 104 9.93 -7.91 8.05
C PRO A 104 8.44 -7.86 8.47
N TYR A 105 7.51 -7.65 7.53
CA TYR A 105 6.08 -7.77 7.82
C TYR A 105 5.70 -9.17 8.32
N PHE A 106 6.33 -10.24 7.80
CA PHE A 106 5.94 -11.62 8.11
C PHE A 106 6.25 -12.02 9.57
N PRO A 107 7.47 -11.84 10.11
CA PRO A 107 7.72 -12.08 11.53
C PRO A 107 6.91 -11.13 12.42
N ALA A 108 6.75 -9.85 12.07
CA ALA A 108 5.88 -8.93 12.82
C ALA A 108 4.43 -9.43 12.86
N ALA A 109 3.89 -9.90 11.72
CA ALA A 109 2.55 -10.46 11.65
C ALA A 109 2.42 -11.76 12.46
N ALA A 110 3.44 -12.63 12.46
CA ALA A 110 3.49 -13.83 13.29
C ALA A 110 3.47 -13.50 14.80
N ALA A 111 4.07 -12.37 15.19
CA ALA A 111 4.01 -11.83 16.54
C ALA A 111 2.69 -11.06 16.86
N GLY A 112 1.76 -10.96 15.90
CA GLY A 112 0.51 -10.20 16.06
C GLY A 112 0.65 -8.68 15.88
N LEU A 113 1.82 -8.21 15.45
CA LEU A 113 2.21 -6.79 15.33
C LEU A 113 2.39 -6.34 13.86
N GLY A 114 1.86 -7.09 12.90
CA GLY A 114 1.99 -6.77 11.47
C GLY A 114 1.38 -5.40 11.11
N ARG A 115 0.24 -5.05 11.72
CA ARG A 115 -0.40 -3.73 11.54
C ARG A 115 0.43 -2.61 12.16
N ASP A 116 0.99 -2.83 13.34
CA ASP A 116 1.88 -1.89 14.03
C ASP A 116 3.14 -1.62 13.22
N TYR A 117 3.73 -2.68 12.64
CA TYR A 117 4.88 -2.55 11.74
C TYR A 117 4.56 -1.67 10.52
N VAL A 118 3.43 -1.91 9.85
CA VAL A 118 3.02 -1.11 8.68
C VAL A 118 2.77 0.35 9.08
N ALA A 119 2.12 0.59 10.23
CA ALA A 119 1.91 1.94 10.74
C ALA A 119 3.23 2.66 11.04
N ALA A 120 4.18 1.97 11.69
CA ALA A 120 5.50 2.52 12.00
C ALA A 120 6.33 2.81 10.74
N ALA A 121 6.31 1.90 9.76
CA ALA A 121 6.99 2.07 8.47
C ALA A 121 6.40 3.24 7.65
N TYR A 122 5.07 3.38 7.61
CA TYR A 122 4.43 4.53 6.97
C TYR A 122 4.77 5.85 7.65
N ARG A 123 4.81 5.88 8.98
CA ARG A 123 5.22 7.08 9.73
C ARG A 123 6.68 7.45 9.42
N ALA A 124 7.58 6.47 9.43
CA ALA A 124 8.98 6.66 9.07
C ALA A 124 9.13 7.26 7.67
N ARG A 125 8.51 6.62 6.69
CA ARG A 125 8.66 6.98 5.29
C ARG A 125 7.97 8.28 4.91
N TRP A 126 6.67 8.39 5.18
CA TRP A 126 5.83 9.45 4.62
C TRP A 126 5.66 10.65 5.53
N GLU A 127 5.92 10.50 6.83
CA GLU A 127 5.83 11.63 7.76
C GLU A 127 7.23 12.15 8.09
N ARG A 128 8.21 11.26 8.32
CA ARG A 128 9.59 11.63 8.68
C ARG A 128 10.59 11.62 7.52
N GLY A 129 10.23 11.10 6.35
CA GLY A 129 11.11 11.06 5.17
C GLY A 129 12.28 10.08 5.29
N GLU A 130 12.18 9.10 6.19
CA GLU A 130 13.21 8.10 6.44
C GLU A 130 13.25 7.05 5.33
N ASP A 131 14.44 6.49 5.10
CA ASP A 131 14.65 5.38 4.20
C ASP A 131 14.31 4.06 4.90
N ILE A 132 13.21 3.43 4.51
CA ILE A 132 12.76 2.14 5.04
C ILE A 132 13.33 0.94 4.26
N CYS A 133 14.17 1.19 3.25
CA CYS A 133 15.00 0.18 2.60
C CYS A 133 16.38 0.06 3.28
N ASP A 134 16.62 0.82 4.36
CA ASP A 134 17.78 0.67 5.23
C ASP A 134 17.48 -0.27 6.41
N ARG A 135 18.34 -1.28 6.58
CA ARG A 135 18.28 -2.23 7.70
C ARG A 135 18.35 -1.54 9.05
N ALA A 136 19.12 -0.46 9.19
CA ALA A 136 19.17 0.26 10.47
C ALA A 136 17.82 0.91 10.82
N THR A 137 17.09 1.42 9.82
CA THR A 137 15.72 1.90 10.00
C THR A 137 14.79 0.77 10.42
N ILE A 138 14.84 -0.39 9.76
CA ILE A 138 14.01 -1.55 10.10
C ILE A 138 14.25 -2.01 11.54
N ALA A 139 15.52 -2.09 11.97
CA ALA A 139 15.87 -2.45 13.34
C ALA A 139 15.25 -1.47 14.36
N ARG A 140 15.36 -0.17 14.12
CA ARG A 140 14.75 0.86 14.97
C ARG A 140 13.21 0.75 15.01
N LEU A 141 12.57 0.42 13.89
CA LEU A 141 11.12 0.22 13.83
C LEU A 141 10.69 -1.02 14.61
N ALA A 142 11.49 -2.09 14.59
CA ALA A 142 11.26 -3.28 15.40
C ALA A 142 11.27 -2.94 16.90
N GLU A 143 12.26 -2.18 17.36
CA GLU A 143 12.31 -1.69 18.75
C GLU A 143 11.08 -0.85 19.11
N GLU A 144 10.64 0.05 18.22
CA GLU A 144 9.47 0.92 18.41
C GLU A 144 8.18 0.12 18.67
N ILE A 145 8.01 -1.02 17.98
CA ILE A 145 6.81 -1.87 18.09
C ILE A 145 6.98 -3.03 19.08
N GLY A 146 8.15 -3.19 19.69
CA GLY A 146 8.43 -4.23 20.67
C GLY A 146 8.71 -5.62 20.09
N VAL A 147 9.23 -5.70 18.85
CA VAL A 147 9.74 -6.93 18.23
C VAL A 147 11.28 -6.93 18.32
N ASP A 148 11.88 -8.12 18.42
CA ASP A 148 13.35 -8.26 18.39
C ASP A 148 13.92 -7.72 17.06
N PRO A 149 14.79 -6.68 17.11
CA PRO A 149 15.41 -6.13 15.90
C PRO A 149 16.20 -7.17 15.11
N ASP A 150 16.89 -8.07 15.79
CA ASP A 150 17.72 -9.08 15.12
C ASP A 150 16.85 -10.08 14.34
N GLU A 151 15.66 -10.42 14.87
CA GLU A 151 14.68 -11.26 14.17
C GLU A 151 14.16 -10.57 12.90
N MET A 152 13.81 -9.29 12.99
CA MET A 152 13.29 -8.51 11.86
C MET A 152 14.33 -8.31 10.76
N ILE A 153 15.61 -8.14 11.13
CA ILE A 153 16.71 -8.01 10.16
C ILE A 153 17.08 -9.37 9.56
N ALA A 154 17.11 -10.44 10.35
CA ALA A 154 17.39 -11.78 9.85
C ALA A 154 16.34 -12.22 8.81
N ALA A 155 15.08 -11.82 8.99
CA ALA A 155 13.98 -12.13 8.07
C ALA A 155 14.20 -11.67 6.62
N ILE A 156 15.03 -10.64 6.40
CA ILE A 156 15.35 -10.12 5.07
C ILE A 156 16.14 -11.14 4.25
N ASP A 157 16.99 -11.94 4.90
CA ASP A 157 17.85 -12.94 4.25
C ASP A 157 17.39 -14.38 4.52
N ASP A 158 16.35 -14.57 5.34
CA ASP A 158 15.82 -15.90 5.68
C ASP A 158 15.11 -16.53 4.47
N PRO A 159 15.59 -17.68 3.96
CA PRO A 159 14.96 -18.37 2.83
C PRO A 159 13.49 -18.76 3.09
N VAL A 160 13.11 -19.01 4.34
CA VAL A 160 11.73 -19.32 4.72
C VAL A 160 10.85 -18.09 4.57
N VAL A 161 11.30 -16.94 5.05
CA VAL A 161 10.55 -15.67 4.95
C VAL A 161 10.49 -15.19 3.49
N ARG A 162 11.59 -15.29 2.74
CA ARG A 162 11.60 -15.00 1.30
C ARG A 162 10.59 -15.85 0.52
N LYS A 163 10.50 -17.14 0.85
CA LYS A 163 9.48 -18.03 0.27
C LYS A 163 8.06 -17.62 0.67
N GLN A 164 7.84 -17.20 1.92
CA GLN A 164 6.54 -16.66 2.34
C GLN A 164 6.19 -15.38 1.57
N GLY A 165 7.17 -14.49 1.37
CA GLY A 165 7.04 -13.28 0.55
C GLY A 165 6.64 -13.59 -0.90
N ALA A 166 7.36 -14.50 -1.55
CA ALA A 166 7.03 -14.96 -2.90
C ALA A 166 5.61 -15.57 -2.97
N GLN A 167 5.22 -16.38 -1.99
CA GLN A 167 3.87 -16.95 -1.92
C GLN A 167 2.78 -15.89 -1.71
N CYS A 168 3.05 -14.86 -0.93
CA CYS A 168 2.16 -13.72 -0.74
C CYS A 168 1.94 -12.97 -2.06
N LEU A 169 3.01 -12.66 -2.79
CA LEU A 169 2.98 -12.02 -4.10
C LEU A 169 2.28 -12.90 -5.15
N ALA A 170 2.50 -14.21 -5.14
CA ALA A 170 1.80 -15.16 -5.99
C ALA A 170 0.29 -15.21 -5.70
N GLY A 171 -0.10 -15.19 -4.43
CA GLY A 171 -1.50 -15.08 -4.02
C GLY A 171 -2.15 -13.80 -4.53
N ALA A 172 -1.47 -12.66 -4.39
CA ALA A 172 -1.89 -11.38 -4.94
C ALA A 172 -2.06 -11.43 -6.48
N ALA A 173 -1.10 -11.99 -7.21
CA ALA A 173 -1.21 -12.16 -8.65
C ALA A 173 -2.42 -13.03 -9.05
N ALA A 174 -2.68 -14.12 -8.33
CA ALA A 174 -3.84 -14.99 -8.54
C ALA A 174 -5.17 -14.29 -8.23
N ASP A 175 -5.17 -13.31 -7.33
CA ASP A 175 -6.30 -12.41 -7.07
C ASP A 175 -6.46 -11.32 -8.15
N GLY A 176 -5.59 -11.29 -9.17
CA GLY A 176 -5.66 -10.39 -10.33
C GLY A 176 -5.12 -8.99 -10.05
N LEU A 177 -4.17 -8.87 -9.12
CA LEU A 177 -3.56 -7.59 -8.80
C LEU A 177 -2.65 -7.10 -9.94
N PHE A 178 -2.73 -5.80 -10.19
CA PHE A 178 -1.91 -5.07 -11.16
C PHE A 178 -1.38 -3.75 -10.60
N GLY A 179 -1.60 -3.48 -9.31
CA GLY A 179 -1.23 -2.23 -8.66
C GLY A 179 -1.89 -2.09 -7.29
N VAL A 180 -1.48 -1.06 -6.55
CA VAL A 180 -1.94 -0.77 -5.18
C VAL A 180 -2.27 0.71 -4.98
N PRO A 181 -3.14 1.08 -4.01
CA PRO A 181 -3.90 0.19 -3.13
C PRO A 181 -4.98 -0.57 -3.89
N PHE A 182 -5.25 -1.79 -3.46
CA PHE A 182 -6.26 -2.66 -4.05
C PHE A 182 -7.09 -3.29 -2.94
N PHE A 183 -8.40 -3.36 -3.10
CA PHE A 183 -9.32 -3.91 -2.11
C PHE A 183 -10.16 -5.02 -2.73
N ALA A 184 -10.47 -6.05 -1.94
CA ALA A 184 -11.30 -7.16 -2.39
C ALA A 184 -12.30 -7.56 -1.29
N CYS A 185 -13.58 -7.70 -1.64
CA CYS A 185 -14.64 -8.20 -0.76
C CYS A 185 -15.50 -9.20 -1.53
N GLY A 186 -15.34 -10.50 -1.24
CA GLY A 186 -16.01 -11.55 -2.01
C GLY A 186 -15.55 -11.54 -3.48
N PRO A 187 -16.48 -11.46 -4.47
CA PRO A 187 -16.13 -11.36 -5.88
C PRO A 187 -15.75 -9.93 -6.32
N GLU A 188 -16.08 -8.92 -5.52
CA GLU A 188 -15.92 -7.51 -5.86
C GLU A 188 -14.50 -7.03 -5.57
N LYS A 189 -13.98 -6.19 -6.47
CA LYS A 189 -12.61 -5.66 -6.44
C LYS A 189 -12.62 -4.16 -6.70
N PHE A 190 -11.76 -3.45 -5.99
CA PHE A 190 -11.62 -2.00 -6.07
C PHE A 190 -10.14 -1.64 -6.15
N TRP A 191 -9.78 -0.70 -7.03
CA TRP A 191 -8.40 -0.23 -7.17
C TRP A 191 -8.37 1.30 -7.07
N GLY A 192 -7.37 1.81 -6.36
CA GLY A 192 -7.22 3.23 -6.08
C GLY A 192 -7.86 3.65 -4.75
N VAL A 193 -7.23 4.59 -4.06
CA VAL A 193 -7.67 5.09 -2.74
C VAL A 193 -9.04 5.76 -2.82
N GLU A 194 -9.41 6.31 -3.97
CA GLU A 194 -10.71 6.89 -4.21
C GLU A 194 -11.86 5.88 -4.09
N ARG A 195 -11.59 4.57 -4.08
CA ARG A 195 -12.62 3.54 -3.89
C ARG A 195 -12.77 3.11 -2.43
N ALA A 196 -12.05 3.73 -1.48
CA ALA A 196 -12.07 3.33 -0.08
C ALA A 196 -13.48 3.39 0.55
N ALA A 197 -14.27 4.43 0.28
CA ALA A 197 -15.65 4.49 0.77
C ALA A 197 -16.56 3.41 0.19
N ALA A 198 -16.44 3.13 -1.11
CA ALA A 198 -17.22 2.08 -1.78
C ALA A 198 -16.90 0.70 -1.17
N PHE A 199 -15.60 0.45 -0.94
CA PHE A 199 -15.13 -0.74 -0.26
C PHE A 199 -15.65 -0.83 1.18
N ALA A 200 -15.58 0.26 1.95
CA ALA A 200 -16.06 0.32 3.32
C ALA A 200 -17.57 0.01 3.42
N ALA A 201 -18.39 0.61 2.55
CA ALA A 201 -19.82 0.30 2.46
C ALA A 201 -20.06 -1.19 2.17
N MET A 202 -19.32 -1.77 1.23
CA MET A 202 -19.40 -3.20 0.90
C MET A 202 -19.04 -4.09 2.10
N VAL A 203 -18.00 -3.75 2.86
CA VAL A 203 -17.59 -4.51 4.07
C VAL A 203 -18.68 -4.47 5.14
N ARG A 204 -19.34 -3.31 5.32
CA ARG A 204 -20.46 -3.14 6.27
C ARG A 204 -21.78 -3.78 5.80
N GLY A 205 -21.85 -4.24 4.54
CA GLY A 205 -23.10 -4.72 3.95
C GLY A 205 -24.09 -3.59 3.65
N GLU A 206 -23.60 -2.37 3.53
CA GLU A 206 -24.38 -1.18 3.21
C GLU A 206 -24.51 -1.02 1.68
N PRO A 207 -25.57 -0.38 1.18
CA PRO A 207 -25.66 -0.03 -0.23
C PRO A 207 -24.49 0.86 -0.66
N VAL A 208 -23.78 0.47 -1.72
CA VAL A 208 -22.73 1.31 -2.33
C VAL A 208 -23.40 2.45 -3.09
N THR A 209 -23.51 3.62 -2.45
CA THR A 209 -24.11 4.83 -3.04
C THR A 209 -23.07 5.80 -3.58
N VAL A 210 -21.83 5.71 -3.11
CA VAL A 210 -20.68 6.49 -3.56
C VAL A 210 -19.62 5.52 -4.06
N VAL A 211 -19.34 5.57 -5.36
CA VAL A 211 -18.32 4.71 -5.98
C VAL A 211 -16.92 5.33 -5.87
N SER A 212 -16.83 6.64 -5.62
CA SER A 212 -15.58 7.40 -5.57
C SER A 212 -15.59 8.47 -4.46
N ASP A 213 -14.60 8.47 -3.58
CA ASP A 213 -14.31 9.54 -2.61
C ASP A 213 -13.78 10.82 -3.27
N VAL A 214 -13.33 10.73 -4.53
CA VAL A 214 -13.03 11.92 -5.31
C VAL A 214 -14.37 12.53 -5.74
N PRO A 215 -14.64 13.80 -5.39
CA PRO A 215 -15.89 14.46 -5.73
C PRO A 215 -15.97 14.63 -7.25
N TRP A 216 -16.64 13.71 -7.94
CA TRP A 216 -17.00 13.92 -9.34
C TRP A 216 -18.16 14.95 -9.47
N GLN A 217 -18.90 15.21 -8.38
CA GLN A 217 -20.14 16.01 -8.41
C GLN A 217 -20.44 16.77 -7.10
N VAL A 218 -19.52 17.60 -6.60
CA VAL A 218 -19.91 18.65 -5.66
C VAL A 218 -19.27 19.94 -6.13
N GLY A 219 -20.12 20.94 -6.36
CA GLY A 219 -19.85 22.15 -7.14
C GLY A 219 -18.47 22.75 -6.86
N ALA A 220 -17.81 23.14 -7.96
CA ALA A 220 -16.53 23.82 -8.01
C ALA A 220 -16.12 24.40 -6.65
N ALA A 221 -15.41 23.62 -5.84
CA ALA A 221 -14.51 24.23 -4.88
C ALA A 221 -13.61 25.09 -5.74
N GLU A 222 -13.62 26.41 -5.53
CA GLU A 222 -12.69 27.32 -6.18
C GLU A 222 -11.29 26.76 -5.99
N LEU A 223 -10.78 26.08 -7.01
CA LEU A 223 -9.39 25.73 -7.08
C LEU A 223 -8.68 27.08 -7.06
N ALA A 224 -8.02 27.38 -5.94
CA ALA A 224 -7.17 28.56 -5.82
C ALA A 224 -6.32 28.66 -7.09
N GLU A 225 -6.31 29.85 -7.67
CA GLU A 225 -5.67 30.27 -8.94
C GLU A 225 -4.73 29.22 -9.56
N PRO A 226 -4.98 28.79 -10.82
CA PRO A 226 -4.16 27.79 -11.47
C PRO A 226 -2.70 28.26 -11.49
N ALA A 227 -1.82 27.46 -10.89
CA ALA A 227 -0.40 27.54 -11.24
C ALA A 227 -0.30 27.37 -12.76
N GLY A 228 0.27 28.37 -13.43
CA GLY A 228 0.11 28.62 -14.86
C GLY A 228 0.22 27.38 -15.77
N LEU A 229 -0.68 27.37 -16.77
CA LEU A 229 -0.77 26.57 -17.99
C LEU A 229 0.03 25.25 -18.04
N GLY A 230 -0.69 24.16 -17.77
CA GLY A 230 -0.32 22.80 -18.12
C GLY A 230 -1.49 21.86 -17.83
N ALA A 231 -2.59 22.01 -18.58
CA ALA A 231 -3.74 21.12 -18.47
C ALA A 231 -3.41 19.75 -19.10
N ASP A 232 -3.34 18.71 -18.27
CA ASP A 232 -3.54 17.33 -18.70
C ASP A 232 -4.57 16.69 -17.75
N ALA A 233 -5.74 16.38 -18.30
CA ALA A 233 -6.90 15.83 -17.61
C ALA A 233 -6.89 14.29 -17.65
N GLY A 234 -5.74 13.68 -17.35
CA GLY A 234 -5.60 12.23 -17.19
C GLY A 234 -5.75 11.79 -15.74
N HIS A 235 -6.62 10.81 -15.47
CA HIS A 235 -6.64 10.08 -14.19
C HIS A 235 -6.65 8.56 -14.44
N ALA A 236 -5.56 7.92 -14.04
CA ALA A 236 -5.50 6.49 -13.73
C ALA A 236 -4.96 6.41 -12.29
N GLY A 237 -5.87 6.43 -11.33
CA GLY A 237 -5.58 6.36 -9.91
C GLY A 237 -5.02 5.00 -9.53
N GLY A 238 -3.70 4.88 -9.60
CA GLY A 238 -2.95 3.76 -9.04
C GLY A 238 -1.62 3.55 -9.73
N CYS A 239 -0.59 3.29 -8.93
CA CYS A 239 0.73 2.95 -9.42
C CYS A 239 0.74 1.47 -9.83
N GLY A 240 0.27 1.18 -11.04
CA GLY A 240 0.66 -0.04 -11.78
C GLY A 240 2.00 0.10 -12.48
#